data_AF-A0A5D3FE56-F1
#
_entry.id   AF-A0A5D3FE56-F1
#
_cell.length_a   1.000
_cell.length_b   1.000
_cell.length_c   1.000
_cell.angle_alpha   90.00
_cell.angle_beta   90.00
_cell.angle_gamma   90.00
#
_symmetry.space_group_name_H-M   'P 1'
#
loop_
_entity.id
_entity.type
_entity.pdbx_description
1 polymer ?
#
loop_
_entity_poly.entity_id
_entity_poly.type
_entity_poly.pdbx_seq_one_letter_code
_entity_poly.pdbx_strand_id
1 'polypeptide(L)'
;MRGDRVPRPGAHGHAHLPRGDRWRARDASAARRGDARPVPTALPTPGRQGGHIVRIIDRVPELRELLADADHVDVREAESEVSLREFVAGAMGRNPAWMRGLFRARGVLARILRLREPDIPIRAVQRPEELPFAPGGRVAFFTVKEAAENRFVVLEAKDNHLSAWLVVATEPAAEGRARFELATLVKYHRWTGPVYFGVIRPFHHLIVAGMTRAGARGSSVAREGGVDRWVPRLLLTIAAGHVAVGLVGDRARWGGIVSEGLWNTVAGDDDARRSTLWFMLGGIALGGLAVLIRRSVIDTGRMPPETGWILLSSAIPVCVLEPNSGAWTLLPLGALALWGSRRDHSAASGTLEHGKPAPTQ
;
A
#
# COMPACT_ATOMS: atom_id res chain seq x y z
N MET A 1 74.22 37.05 -36.90
CA MET A 1 72.85 36.82 -36.38
C MET A 1 72.96 36.40 -34.93
N ARG A 2 72.16 37.02 -34.05
CA ARG A 2 72.40 37.19 -32.61
C ARG A 2 72.45 35.88 -31.81
N GLY A 3 73.49 35.76 -30.99
CA GLY A 3 73.62 34.80 -29.89
C GLY A 3 73.43 35.45 -28.51
N ASP A 4 73.55 34.60 -27.51
CA ASP A 4 73.46 34.84 -26.06
C ASP A 4 74.21 36.06 -25.55
N ARG A 5 73.63 36.78 -24.57
CA ARG A 5 74.36 37.39 -23.45
C ARG A 5 73.52 37.51 -22.17
N VAL A 6 74.11 36.97 -21.11
CA VAL A 6 73.89 37.23 -19.68
C VAL A 6 74.26 38.68 -19.33
N PRO A 7 73.73 39.24 -18.22
CA PRO A 7 74.64 39.78 -17.20
C PRO A 7 74.28 39.40 -15.74
N ARG A 8 75.31 39.12 -14.94
CA ARG A 8 75.37 39.16 -13.45
C ARG A 8 76.08 40.48 -13.02
N PRO A 9 76.50 40.69 -11.74
CA PRO A 9 75.74 41.15 -10.56
C PRO A 9 76.36 42.41 -9.87
N GLY A 10 75.70 42.97 -8.85
CA GLY A 10 76.27 43.92 -7.88
C GLY A 10 75.14 44.61 -7.09
N ALA A 11 74.84 44.25 -5.83
CA ALA A 11 75.53 44.51 -4.56
C ALA A 11 75.22 45.89 -3.96
N HIS A 12 75.07 45.93 -2.61
CA HIS A 12 74.57 46.99 -1.71
C HIS A 12 73.03 46.89 -1.48
N GLY A 13 72.49 46.30 -0.41
CA GLY A 13 72.94 46.28 0.98
C GLY A 13 72.06 47.23 1.78
N HIS A 14 71.01 46.71 2.45
CA HIS A 14 70.51 47.16 3.76
C HIS A 14 69.45 46.18 4.25
N ALA A 15 69.65 45.74 5.49
CA ALA A 15 68.88 44.73 6.19
C ALA A 15 67.50 45.23 6.63
N HIS A 16 66.49 44.36 6.57
CA HIS A 16 65.45 44.29 7.58
C HIS A 16 64.85 42.86 7.60
N LEU A 17 64.97 42.21 8.76
CA LEU A 17 64.43 40.88 9.07
C LEU A 17 62.89 40.89 9.18
N PRO A 18 62.23 39.73 8.99
CA PRO A 18 60.79 39.60 8.81
C PRO A 18 60.01 39.52 10.13
N ARG A 19 58.73 39.95 10.11
CA ARG A 19 57.76 39.70 11.19
C ARG A 19 56.89 38.49 10.86
N GLY A 20 57.36 37.31 11.26
CA GLY A 20 56.51 36.20 11.69
C GLY A 20 56.47 36.16 13.23
N ASP A 21 55.46 35.51 13.78
CA ASP A 21 55.40 35.03 15.17
C ASP A 21 55.11 36.05 16.29
N ARG A 22 53.85 36.49 16.34
CA ARG A 22 53.17 36.78 17.61
C ARG A 22 51.70 36.43 17.48
N TRP A 23 51.31 35.19 17.79
CA TRP A 23 49.99 34.82 18.34
C TRP A 23 49.97 33.32 18.70
N ARG A 24 50.96 32.87 19.48
CA ARG A 24 50.87 31.68 20.34
C ARG A 24 51.62 32.00 21.64
N ALA A 25 51.08 31.52 22.75
CA ALA A 25 51.56 31.64 24.15
C ALA A 25 51.07 32.88 24.93
N ARG A 26 49.83 32.76 25.43
CA ARG A 26 49.24 33.25 26.70
C ARG A 26 47.78 32.74 26.66
N ASP A 27 47.28 31.81 27.45
CA ASP A 27 47.69 31.29 28.74
C ASP A 27 47.19 29.85 28.87
N ALA A 28 48.08 28.95 29.31
CA ALA A 28 47.72 27.68 29.90
C ALA A 28 48.07 27.77 31.39
N SER A 29 47.07 28.01 32.25
CA SER A 29 47.14 27.69 33.69
C SER A 29 45.78 27.96 34.37
N ALA A 30 44.91 26.95 34.37
CA ALA A 30 43.96 26.69 35.46
C ALA A 30 43.29 25.33 35.22
N ALA A 31 43.85 24.29 35.82
CA ALA A 31 43.26 22.97 35.86
C ALA A 31 42.31 22.86 37.07
N ARG A 32 41.19 22.17 36.84
CA ARG A 32 40.32 21.43 37.79
C ARG A 32 39.43 22.23 38.74
N ARG A 33 38.11 22.13 38.50
CA ARG A 33 37.10 21.59 39.44
C ARG A 33 35.85 21.20 38.62
N GLY A 34 35.26 20.06 38.95
CA GLY A 34 34.29 19.37 38.12
C GLY A 34 32.92 20.04 38.05
N ASP A 35 32.27 19.85 36.91
CA ASP A 35 30.84 19.58 36.85
C ASP A 35 30.58 18.77 35.58
N ALA A 36 30.36 17.47 35.75
CA ALA A 36 29.96 16.59 34.68
C ALA A 36 28.54 16.97 34.28
N ARG A 37 28.39 17.74 33.20
CA ARG A 37 27.09 17.94 32.57
C ARG A 37 26.57 16.56 32.14
N PRO A 38 25.39 16.11 32.59
CA PRO A 38 24.87 14.83 32.15
C PRO A 38 24.66 14.90 30.63
N VAL A 39 25.25 13.93 29.94
CA VAL A 39 24.89 13.60 28.56
C VAL A 39 23.40 13.29 28.56
N PRO A 40 22.57 13.96 27.73
CA PRO A 40 21.15 13.62 27.67
C PRO A 40 20.98 12.21 27.10
N THR A 41 20.75 11.24 27.98
CA THR A 41 20.33 9.87 27.64
C THR A 41 18.82 9.84 27.40
N ALA A 42 18.35 10.71 26.50
CA ALA A 42 16.96 10.74 26.07
C ALA A 42 16.95 10.89 24.54
N LEU A 43 16.36 9.91 23.86
CA LEU A 43 16.04 10.02 22.44
C LEU A 43 15.19 11.29 22.24
N PRO A 44 15.54 12.17 21.28
CA PRO A 44 14.77 13.39 21.06
C PRO A 44 13.35 13.01 20.63
N THR A 45 12.36 13.50 21.39
CA THR A 45 10.95 13.45 21.03
C THR A 45 10.75 14.17 19.69
N PRO A 46 10.01 13.61 18.72
CA PRO A 46 9.83 14.24 17.41
C PRO A 46 8.94 15.48 17.55
N GLY A 47 9.58 16.65 17.64
CA GLY A 47 8.95 17.95 17.67
C GLY A 47 9.77 18.95 16.88
N ARG A 48 9.30 19.25 15.66
CA ARG A 48 9.62 20.40 14.79
C ARG A 48 10.87 21.21 15.17
N GLN A 49 12.01 20.89 14.56
CA GLN A 49 13.13 21.83 14.45
C GLN A 49 13.17 22.42 13.03
N GLY A 50 13.01 23.75 12.93
CA GLY A 50 13.47 24.53 11.78
C GLY A 50 12.84 24.25 10.41
N GLY A 51 11.51 24.15 10.30
CA GLY A 51 10.80 24.25 9.00
C GLY A 51 10.99 23.10 8.00
N HIS A 52 11.92 22.18 8.24
CA HIS A 52 12.08 20.95 7.47
C HIS A 52 11.30 19.83 8.14
N ILE A 53 10.34 19.24 7.43
CA ILE A 53 9.77 17.94 7.84
C ILE A 53 10.94 16.95 7.81
N VAL A 54 11.34 16.46 8.98
CA VAL A 54 12.41 15.46 9.07
C VAL A 54 11.81 14.14 8.62
N ARG A 55 12.11 13.73 7.39
CA ARG A 55 11.66 12.47 6.82
C ARG A 55 12.51 11.33 7.36
N ILE A 56 11.92 10.16 7.55
CA ILE A 56 12.62 8.92 7.91
C ILE A 56 13.73 8.64 6.90
N ILE A 57 13.46 8.79 5.60
CA ILE A 57 14.44 8.55 4.54
C ILE A 57 15.68 9.46 4.65
N ASP A 58 15.53 10.67 5.20
CA ASP A 58 16.65 11.63 5.38
C ASP A 58 17.60 11.20 6.52
N ARG A 59 17.16 10.27 7.38
CA ARG A 59 17.94 9.75 8.52
C ARG A 59 18.62 8.41 8.25
N VAL A 60 18.28 7.72 7.16
CA VAL A 60 18.89 6.44 6.79
C VAL A 60 20.23 6.74 6.11
N PRO A 61 21.39 6.47 6.74
CA PRO A 61 22.69 6.85 6.18
C PRO A 61 22.96 6.25 4.80
N GLU A 62 22.46 5.03 4.58
CA GLU A 62 22.59 4.27 3.34
C GLU A 62 21.85 4.93 2.16
N LEU A 63 20.84 5.77 2.44
CA LEU A 63 20.10 6.52 1.42
C LEU A 63 20.70 7.88 1.09
N ARG A 64 21.69 8.36 1.86
CA ARG A 64 22.19 9.74 1.76
C ARG A 64 22.77 10.06 0.38
N GLU A 65 23.57 9.15 -0.17
CA GLU A 65 24.13 9.30 -1.52
C GLU A 65 23.03 9.26 -2.58
N LEU A 66 22.05 8.38 -2.40
CA LEU A 66 20.93 8.22 -3.31
C LEU A 66 20.04 9.47 -3.35
N LEU A 67 19.78 10.07 -2.19
CA LEU A 67 19.00 11.30 -2.03
C LEU A 67 19.74 12.51 -2.57
N ALA A 68 21.06 12.58 -2.37
CA ALA A 68 21.87 13.70 -2.86
C ALA A 68 21.99 13.73 -4.38
N ASP A 69 22.00 12.57 -5.04
CA ASP A 69 22.11 12.48 -6.49
C ASP A 69 20.74 12.51 -7.22
N ALA A 70 19.61 12.35 -6.51
CA ALA A 70 18.30 12.30 -7.13
C ALA A 70 17.85 13.66 -7.69
N ASP A 71 17.40 13.66 -8.95
CA ASP A 71 16.81 14.83 -9.61
C ASP A 71 15.32 15.02 -9.25
N HIS A 72 14.67 13.95 -8.76
CA HIS A 72 13.29 13.99 -8.30
C HIS A 72 13.07 13.06 -7.09
N VAL A 73 12.30 13.53 -6.12
CA VAL A 73 11.91 12.77 -4.92
C VAL A 73 10.42 12.99 -4.66
N ASP A 74 9.64 11.90 -4.65
CA ASP A 74 8.25 11.87 -4.18
C ASP A 74 8.18 11.00 -2.91
N VAL A 75 7.44 11.43 -1.88
CA VAL A 75 7.37 10.72 -0.59
C VAL A 75 5.92 10.62 -0.14
N ARG A 76 5.51 9.42 0.28
CA ARG A 76 4.20 9.16 0.87
C ARG A 76 4.35 8.47 2.22
N GLU A 77 3.58 8.97 3.18
CA GLU A 77 3.60 8.49 4.56
C GLU A 77 2.36 7.65 4.86
N ALA A 78 2.52 6.66 5.75
CA ALA A 78 1.43 5.94 6.38
C ALA A 78 1.84 5.47 7.78
N GLU A 79 0.86 5.26 8.65
CA GLU A 79 1.05 4.59 9.94
C GLU A 79 0.24 3.30 9.96
N SER A 80 0.81 2.23 10.51
CA SER A 80 0.16 0.93 10.60
C SER A 80 0.84 0.03 11.64
N GLU A 81 0.17 -1.03 12.05
CA GLU A 81 0.67 -2.06 12.98
C GLU A 81 1.37 -3.22 12.25
N VAL A 82 1.44 -3.16 10.91
CA VAL A 82 2.08 -4.20 10.09
C VAL A 82 3.60 -4.10 10.12
N SER A 83 4.28 -5.22 9.86
CA SER A 83 5.73 -5.25 9.66
C SER A 83 6.15 -4.62 8.33
N LEU A 84 7.45 -4.29 8.19
CA LEU A 84 8.01 -3.79 6.93
C LEU A 84 7.78 -4.75 5.75
N ARG A 85 7.90 -6.06 5.98
CA ARG A 85 7.67 -7.08 4.95
C ARG A 85 6.21 -7.11 4.49
N GLU A 86 5.28 -7.06 5.43
CA GLU A 86 3.84 -7.00 5.12
C GLU A 86 3.47 -5.70 4.39
N PHE A 87 4.07 -4.58 4.78
CA PHE A 87 3.87 -3.30 4.10
C PHE A 87 4.37 -3.38 2.65
N VAL A 88 5.60 -3.85 2.43
CA VAL A 88 6.19 -3.97 1.08
C VAL A 88 5.40 -4.97 0.24
N ALA A 89 4.97 -6.10 0.80
CA ALA A 89 4.17 -7.09 0.08
C ALA A 89 2.79 -6.52 -0.29
N GLY A 90 2.11 -5.83 0.63
CA GLY A 90 0.83 -5.16 0.35
C GLY A 90 0.97 -4.08 -0.72
N ALA A 91 2.02 -3.27 -0.64
CA ALA A 91 2.33 -2.23 -1.62
C ALA A 91 2.59 -2.83 -3.01
N MET A 92 3.47 -3.83 -3.12
CA MET A 92 3.85 -4.47 -4.37
C MET A 92 2.76 -5.40 -4.94
N GLY A 93 1.84 -5.89 -4.10
CA GLY A 93 0.68 -6.67 -4.52
C GLY A 93 -0.40 -5.82 -5.21
N ARG A 94 -0.37 -4.49 -5.06
CA ARG A 94 -1.39 -3.59 -5.59
C ARG A 94 -1.34 -3.51 -7.11
N ASN A 95 -2.27 -4.22 -7.76
CA ASN A 95 -2.39 -4.25 -9.23
C ASN A 95 -3.75 -3.72 -9.74
N PRO A 96 -3.95 -2.39 -9.86
CA PRO A 96 -5.18 -1.85 -10.44
C PRO A 96 -5.35 -2.24 -11.92
N ALA A 97 -6.61 -2.42 -12.34
CA ALA A 97 -6.92 -2.85 -13.71
C ALA A 97 -6.47 -1.86 -14.78
N TRP A 98 -6.63 -0.55 -14.54
CA TRP A 98 -6.16 0.50 -15.46
C TRP A 98 -4.64 0.45 -15.66
N MET A 99 -3.88 0.15 -14.60
CA MET A 99 -2.43 0.03 -14.67
C MET A 99 -2.01 -1.18 -15.51
N ARG A 100 -2.67 -2.33 -15.34
CA ARG A 100 -2.47 -3.48 -16.24
C ARG A 100 -2.77 -3.13 -17.70
N GLY A 101 -3.81 -2.31 -17.93
CA GLY A 101 -4.14 -1.77 -19.25
C GLY A 101 -3.01 -0.92 -19.84
N LEU A 102 -2.45 0.02 -19.06
CA LEU A 102 -1.33 0.87 -19.49
C LEU A 102 -0.06 0.07 -19.77
N PHE A 103 0.28 -0.92 -18.94
CA PHE A 103 1.43 -1.80 -19.21
C PHE A 103 1.25 -2.61 -20.50
N ARG A 104 0.03 -3.09 -20.78
CA ARG A 104 -0.29 -3.72 -22.06
C ARG A 104 -0.15 -2.75 -23.23
N ALA A 105 -0.69 -1.54 -23.10
CA ALA A 105 -0.58 -0.51 -24.13
C ALA A 105 0.89 -0.15 -24.40
N ARG A 106 1.71 -0.03 -23.35
CA ARG A 106 3.16 0.14 -23.44
C ARG A 106 3.81 -1.00 -24.21
N GLY A 107 3.48 -2.26 -23.88
CA GLY A 107 4.05 -3.41 -24.57
C GLY A 107 3.67 -3.48 -26.06
N VAL A 108 2.45 -3.06 -26.40
CA VAL A 108 2.04 -2.91 -27.81
C VAL A 108 2.88 -1.85 -28.52
N LEU A 109 3.04 -0.67 -27.91
CA LEU A 109 3.83 0.43 -28.48
C LEU A 109 5.31 0.07 -28.61
N ALA A 110 5.91 -0.55 -27.59
CA ALA A 110 7.30 -0.97 -27.62
C ALA A 110 7.55 -2.07 -28.65
N ARG A 111 6.60 -2.99 -28.88
CA ARG A 111 6.64 -3.94 -30.00
C ARG A 111 6.59 -3.26 -31.37
N ILE A 112 5.71 -2.27 -31.55
CA ILE A 112 5.64 -1.45 -32.78
C ILE A 112 7.00 -0.76 -33.04
N LEU A 113 7.62 -0.24 -31.98
CA LEU A 113 8.89 0.47 -32.03
C LEU A 113 10.13 -0.46 -31.94
N ARG A 114 9.93 -1.79 -31.90
CA ARG A 114 10.98 -2.83 -31.76
C ARG A 114 11.95 -2.59 -30.59
N LEU A 115 11.46 -2.05 -29.48
CA LEU A 115 12.26 -1.86 -28.27
C LEU A 115 12.38 -3.20 -27.52
N ARG A 116 13.57 -3.53 -27.02
CA ARG A 116 13.77 -4.69 -26.14
C ARG A 116 13.01 -4.46 -24.83
N GLU A 117 11.98 -5.25 -24.59
CA GLU A 117 11.28 -5.29 -23.31
C GLU A 117 11.92 -6.34 -22.39
N PRO A 118 12.17 -6.01 -21.12
CA PRO A 118 12.18 -7.00 -20.06
C PRO A 118 10.73 -7.49 -19.90
N ASP A 119 10.44 -8.68 -20.42
CA ASP A 119 9.15 -9.35 -20.29
C ASP A 119 9.02 -9.86 -18.85
N ILE A 120 8.72 -8.96 -17.93
CA ILE A 120 8.55 -9.31 -16.52
C ILE A 120 7.09 -9.10 -16.20
N PRO A 121 6.27 -10.17 -16.14
CA PRO A 121 4.94 -10.04 -15.59
C PRO A 121 5.10 -9.42 -14.21
N ILE A 122 4.28 -8.40 -13.91
CA ILE A 122 4.11 -7.91 -12.53
C ILE A 122 3.43 -9.05 -11.78
N ARG A 123 4.21 -10.08 -11.43
CA ARG A 123 3.78 -11.11 -10.50
C ARG A 123 3.66 -10.38 -9.18
N ALA A 124 2.41 -10.14 -8.78
CA ALA A 124 2.11 -9.59 -7.48
C ALA A 124 2.91 -10.40 -6.45
N VAL A 125 3.71 -9.70 -5.63
CA VAL A 125 4.21 -10.31 -4.40
C VAL A 125 2.98 -10.68 -3.61
N GLN A 126 2.73 -11.97 -3.46
CA GLN A 126 1.55 -12.43 -2.73
C GLN A 126 1.91 -12.59 -1.26
N ARG A 127 3.12 -13.05 -0.95
CA ARG A 127 3.52 -13.40 0.41
C ARG A 127 4.69 -12.53 0.91
N PRO A 128 4.63 -12.02 2.17
CA PRO A 128 5.76 -11.33 2.80
C PRO A 128 7.06 -12.13 2.80
N GLU A 129 6.96 -13.45 2.90
CA GLU A 129 8.10 -14.37 3.00
C GLU A 129 8.80 -14.55 1.65
N GLU A 130 8.09 -14.30 0.54
CA GLU A 130 8.66 -14.34 -0.81
C GLU A 130 9.51 -13.12 -1.13
N LEU A 131 9.46 -12.06 -0.31
CA LEU A 131 10.28 -10.87 -0.53
C LEU A 131 11.75 -11.17 -0.24
N PRO A 132 12.62 -11.10 -1.26
CA PRO A 132 14.05 -11.23 -1.05
C PRO A 132 14.58 -9.93 -0.45
N PHE A 133 14.86 -9.91 0.86
CA PHE A 133 15.57 -8.82 1.54
C PHE A 133 17.09 -8.99 1.43
N ALA A 134 17.56 -9.33 0.24
CA ALA A 134 18.97 -9.50 -0.06
C ALA A 134 19.32 -8.76 -1.35
N PRO A 135 20.46 -8.03 -1.42
CA PRO A 135 20.93 -7.40 -2.64
C PRO A 135 20.94 -8.37 -3.82
N GLY A 136 20.48 -7.92 -4.99
CA GLY A 136 20.32 -8.74 -6.19
C GLY A 136 19.00 -9.51 -6.27
N GLY A 137 18.23 -9.59 -5.18
CA GLY A 137 16.88 -10.16 -5.18
C GLY A 137 15.96 -9.46 -6.17
N ARG A 138 14.98 -10.18 -6.73
CA ARG A 138 14.06 -9.62 -7.75
C ARG A 138 12.65 -9.49 -7.20
N VAL A 139 12.07 -8.30 -7.33
CA VAL A 139 10.70 -8.00 -6.94
C VAL A 139 9.99 -7.34 -8.11
N ALA A 140 9.15 -8.10 -8.81
CA ALA A 140 8.64 -7.71 -10.12
C ALA A 140 9.80 -7.28 -11.05
N PHE A 141 9.74 -6.10 -11.65
CA PHE A 141 10.80 -5.56 -12.50
C PHE A 141 11.93 -4.85 -11.74
N PHE A 142 11.83 -4.74 -10.41
CA PHE A 142 12.87 -4.15 -9.59
C PHE A 142 13.91 -5.18 -9.15
N THR A 143 15.13 -4.70 -8.94
CA THR A 143 16.21 -5.42 -8.27
C THR A 143 16.44 -4.81 -6.89
N VAL A 144 16.53 -5.62 -5.84
CA VAL A 144 16.86 -5.13 -4.50
C VAL A 144 18.30 -4.63 -4.53
N LYS A 145 18.49 -3.32 -4.31
CA LYS A 145 19.81 -2.70 -4.21
C LYS A 145 20.37 -2.91 -2.82
N GLU A 146 19.56 -2.63 -1.82
CA GLU A 146 19.94 -2.70 -0.41
C GLU A 146 18.69 -2.88 0.45
N ALA A 147 18.81 -3.60 1.55
CA ALA A 147 17.71 -3.81 2.47
C ALA A 147 18.25 -4.10 3.88
N ALA A 148 17.57 -3.55 4.88
CA ALA A 148 17.77 -3.86 6.28
C ALA A 148 16.42 -4.23 6.88
N GLU A 149 16.35 -5.43 7.46
CA GLU A 149 15.14 -5.92 8.13
C GLU A 149 14.64 -4.90 9.16
N ASN A 150 13.32 -4.69 9.17
CA ASN A 150 12.63 -3.75 10.07
C ASN A 150 13.14 -2.29 10.02
N ARG A 151 13.91 -1.90 9.00
CA ARG A 151 14.41 -0.53 8.83
C ARG A 151 14.07 0.02 7.45
N PHE A 152 14.56 -0.60 6.38
CA PHE A 152 14.33 -0.10 5.03
C PHE A 152 14.54 -1.16 3.94
N VAL A 153 13.99 -0.90 2.75
CA VAL A 153 14.31 -1.62 1.52
C VAL A 153 14.41 -0.63 0.36
N VAL A 154 15.39 -0.86 -0.52
CA VAL A 154 15.65 -0.08 -1.74
C VAL A 154 15.50 -0.98 -2.95
N LEU A 155 14.49 -0.69 -3.77
CA LEU A 155 14.17 -1.41 -4.99
C LEU A 155 14.56 -0.54 -6.19
N GLU A 156 15.47 -1.04 -7.02
CA GLU A 156 16.04 -0.33 -8.16
C GLU A 156 15.45 -0.79 -9.50
N ALA A 157 15.12 0.16 -10.37
CA ALA A 157 14.82 -0.06 -11.78
C ALA A 157 15.69 0.88 -12.63
N LYS A 158 16.57 0.31 -13.47
CA LYS A 158 17.45 1.05 -14.37
C LYS A 158 16.95 0.99 -15.81
N ASP A 159 16.94 2.13 -16.50
CA ASP A 159 16.66 2.26 -17.92
C ASP A 159 17.67 3.26 -18.54
N ASN A 160 17.73 3.33 -19.88
CA ASN A 160 18.65 4.19 -20.62
C ASN A 160 18.40 5.69 -20.42
N HIS A 161 17.18 6.08 -20.08
CA HIS A 161 16.74 7.47 -19.98
C HIS A 161 16.62 7.95 -18.51
N LEU A 162 16.39 7.03 -17.57
CA LEU A 162 16.38 7.31 -16.13
C LEU A 162 16.70 6.05 -15.31
N SER A 163 17.19 6.26 -14.09
CA SER A 163 17.14 5.27 -13.01
C SER A 163 16.08 5.69 -12.01
N ALA A 164 15.28 4.74 -11.53
CA ALA A 164 14.32 4.95 -10.47
C ALA A 164 14.60 4.02 -9.29
N TRP A 165 14.45 4.54 -8.08
CA TRP A 165 14.51 3.77 -6.85
C TRP A 165 13.20 3.95 -6.08
N LEU A 166 12.58 2.84 -5.72
CA LEU A 166 11.46 2.79 -4.81
C LEU A 166 12.01 2.39 -3.43
N VAL A 167 11.88 3.28 -2.47
CA VAL A 167 12.37 3.11 -1.10
C VAL A 167 11.19 2.95 -0.18
N VAL A 168 11.25 1.97 0.72
CA VAL A 168 10.34 1.90 1.86
C VAL A 168 11.19 1.93 3.12
N ALA A 169 10.97 2.92 3.99
CA ALA A 169 11.63 3.04 5.28
C ALA A 169 10.60 3.05 6.41
N THR A 170 10.97 2.55 7.58
CA THR A 170 10.09 2.48 8.74
C THR A 170 10.78 2.90 10.04
N GLU A 171 10.02 3.54 10.92
CA GLU A 171 10.40 3.84 12.29
C GLU A 171 9.25 3.46 13.25
N PRO A 172 9.55 3.02 14.49
CA PRO A 172 8.53 2.83 15.51
C PRO A 172 7.76 4.13 15.78
N ALA A 173 6.44 4.00 15.97
CA ALA A 173 5.53 5.07 16.35
C ALA A 173 4.86 4.75 17.71
N ALA A 174 4.00 5.65 18.19
CA ALA A 174 3.27 5.45 19.44
C ALA A 174 2.35 4.21 19.37
N GLU A 175 2.02 3.65 20.53
CA GLU A 175 1.02 2.58 20.69
C GLU A 175 1.33 1.28 19.91
N GLY A 176 2.61 0.95 19.72
CA GLY A 176 3.03 -0.27 19.02
C GLY A 176 2.84 -0.22 17.50
N ARG A 177 2.54 0.96 16.95
CA ARG A 177 2.48 1.20 15.50
C ARG A 177 3.87 1.48 14.94
N ALA A 178 3.97 1.43 13.62
CA ALA A 178 5.13 1.89 12.87
C ALA A 178 4.70 2.95 11.84
N ARG A 179 5.54 3.97 11.68
CA ARG A 179 5.44 4.95 10.60
C ARG A 179 6.25 4.42 9.42
N PHE A 180 5.65 4.53 8.24
CA PHE A 180 6.22 4.10 6.97
C PHE A 180 6.35 5.29 6.03
N GLU A 181 7.49 5.37 5.36
CA GLU A 181 7.72 6.26 4.23
C GLU A 181 7.99 5.43 2.98
N LEU A 182 7.13 5.59 1.98
CA LEU A 182 7.31 5.04 0.65
C LEU A 182 7.72 6.19 -0.26
N ALA A 183 8.98 6.18 -0.70
CA ALA A 183 9.58 7.23 -1.50
C ALA A 183 9.97 6.72 -2.89
N THR A 184 9.79 7.56 -3.90
CA THR A 184 10.34 7.34 -5.24
C THR A 184 11.40 8.37 -5.54
N LEU A 185 12.62 7.90 -5.80
CA LEU A 185 13.74 8.71 -6.25
C LEU A 185 14.01 8.46 -7.72
N VAL A 186 14.31 9.51 -8.49
CA VAL A 186 14.64 9.39 -9.92
C VAL A 186 15.90 10.17 -10.23
N LYS A 187 16.80 9.53 -10.97
CA LYS A 187 17.96 10.15 -11.63
C LYS A 187 17.76 10.12 -13.14
N TYR A 188 17.88 11.27 -13.79
CA TYR A 188 17.83 11.39 -15.23
C TYR A 188 19.21 11.18 -15.86
N HIS A 189 19.28 10.35 -16.90
CA HIS A 189 20.53 10.10 -17.63
C HIS A 189 20.62 10.88 -18.94
N ARG A 190 19.47 11.25 -19.50
CA ARG A 190 19.33 11.91 -20.81
C ARG A 190 18.19 12.92 -20.77
N TRP A 191 18.14 13.83 -21.73
CA TRP A 191 17.04 14.81 -21.88
C TRP A 191 15.66 14.15 -22.04
N THR A 192 15.62 12.91 -22.57
CA THR A 192 14.38 12.13 -22.67
C THR A 192 13.86 11.66 -21.32
N GLY A 193 14.70 11.60 -20.28
CA GLY A 193 14.34 11.23 -18.91
C GLY A 193 13.30 12.16 -18.29
N PRO A 194 13.56 13.48 -18.18
CA PRO A 194 12.60 14.45 -17.68
C PRO A 194 11.29 14.48 -18.49
N VAL A 195 11.37 14.37 -19.82
CA VAL A 195 10.19 14.33 -20.70
C VAL A 195 9.33 13.10 -20.41
N TYR A 196 9.94 11.91 -20.40
CA TYR A 196 9.24 10.66 -20.09
C TYR A 196 8.64 10.70 -18.69
N PHE A 197 9.41 11.12 -17.68
CA PHE A 197 8.94 11.19 -16.31
C PHE A 197 7.78 12.18 -16.17
N GLY A 198 7.84 13.34 -16.82
CA GLY A 198 6.74 14.32 -16.83
C GLY A 198 5.42 13.71 -17.31
N VAL A 199 5.46 12.87 -18.35
CA VAL A 199 4.27 12.17 -18.89
C VAL A 199 3.71 11.15 -17.89
N ILE A 200 4.58 10.36 -17.24
CA ILE A 200 4.12 9.31 -16.32
C ILE A 200 3.85 9.79 -14.89
N ARG A 201 4.38 10.96 -14.49
CA ARG A 201 4.30 11.52 -13.14
C ARG A 201 2.88 11.59 -12.54
N PRO A 202 1.84 12.07 -13.24
CA PRO A 202 0.49 12.08 -12.66
C PRO A 202 0.00 10.66 -12.32
N PHE A 203 0.28 9.67 -13.17
CA PHE A 203 -0.06 8.28 -12.91
C PHE A 203 0.80 7.68 -11.79
N HIS A 204 2.06 8.06 -11.74
CA HIS A 204 2.98 7.65 -10.69
C HIS A 204 2.46 8.05 -9.31
N HIS A 205 2.03 9.31 -9.12
CA HIS A 205 1.44 9.75 -7.85
C HIS A 205 0.21 8.92 -7.45
N LEU A 206 -0.64 8.53 -8.42
CA LEU A 206 -1.81 7.67 -8.16
C LEU A 206 -1.39 6.25 -7.75
N ILE A 207 -0.34 5.71 -8.39
CA ILE A 207 0.20 4.38 -8.09
C ILE A 207 0.80 4.38 -6.69
N VAL A 208 1.70 5.32 -6.38
CA VAL A 208 2.39 5.43 -5.09
C VAL A 208 1.38 5.63 -3.95
N ALA A 209 0.39 6.52 -4.11
CA ALA A 209 -0.67 6.68 -3.13
C ALA A 209 -1.48 5.38 -2.92
N GLY A 210 -1.76 4.64 -4.00
CA GLY A 210 -2.42 3.35 -3.94
C GLY A 210 -1.58 2.26 -3.27
N MET A 211 -0.27 2.26 -3.52
CA MET A 211 0.71 1.35 -2.91
C MET A 211 0.85 1.62 -1.42
N THR A 212 1.00 2.88 -1.00
CA THR A 212 1.07 3.27 0.42
C THR A 212 -0.18 2.82 1.18
N ARG A 213 -1.37 3.03 0.63
CA ARG A 213 -2.64 2.55 1.25
C ARG A 213 -2.77 1.03 1.28
N ALA A 214 -2.20 0.33 0.30
CA ALA A 214 -2.22 -1.14 0.27
C ALA A 214 -1.21 -1.72 1.26
N GLY A 215 -0.01 -1.14 1.33
CA GLY A 215 1.01 -1.50 2.31
C GLY A 215 0.55 -1.26 3.74
N ALA A 216 -0.10 -0.12 4.02
CA ALA A 216 -0.63 0.17 5.36
C ALA A 216 -1.72 -0.82 5.82
N ARG A 217 -2.41 -1.49 4.89
CA ARG A 217 -3.35 -2.58 5.20
C ARG A 217 -2.67 -3.94 5.39
N GLY A 218 -1.38 -4.04 5.04
CA GLY A 218 -0.62 -5.27 4.95
C GLY A 218 -0.97 -6.11 3.71
N SER A 219 -0.07 -6.99 3.29
CA SER A 219 -0.46 -8.10 2.43
C SER A 219 -1.38 -9.01 3.24
N SER A 220 -2.66 -8.94 2.90
CA SER A 220 -3.72 -9.77 3.47
C SER A 220 -3.52 -11.28 3.25
N VAL A 221 -2.33 -11.78 2.88
CA VAL A 221 -2.09 -13.21 2.64
C VAL A 221 -1.92 -14.03 3.92
N ALA A 222 -1.75 -13.39 5.08
CA ALA A 222 -2.05 -14.04 6.36
C ALA A 222 -3.57 -14.14 6.67
N ARG A 223 -4.45 -13.48 5.89
CA ARG A 223 -5.93 -13.53 5.99
C ARG A 223 -6.63 -13.98 4.69
N GLU A 224 -5.91 -14.26 3.60
CA GLU A 224 -6.49 -14.56 2.29
C GLU A 224 -6.71 -16.07 2.08
N GLY A 225 -7.68 -16.55 2.85
CA GLY A 225 -8.51 -17.71 2.54
C GLY A 225 -9.91 -17.60 3.18
N GLY A 226 -10.24 -16.46 3.79
CA GLY A 226 -11.32 -16.33 4.75
C GLY A 226 -12.72 -16.08 4.19
N VAL A 227 -13.70 -16.39 5.03
CA VAL A 227 -15.15 -16.16 4.90
C VAL A 227 -15.46 -14.77 4.32
N ASP A 228 -14.72 -13.73 4.71
CA ASP A 228 -14.94 -12.33 4.29
C ASP A 228 -14.87 -12.09 2.76
N ARG A 229 -14.09 -12.92 2.05
CA ARG A 229 -13.92 -12.78 0.59
C ARG A 229 -14.94 -13.59 -0.20
N TRP A 230 -15.41 -14.70 0.36
CA TRP A 230 -16.31 -15.64 -0.29
C TRP A 230 -17.78 -15.32 -0.02
N VAL A 231 -18.13 -14.87 1.19
CA VAL A 231 -19.53 -14.54 1.55
C VAL A 231 -20.14 -13.51 0.60
N PRO A 232 -19.51 -12.35 0.31
CA PRO A 232 -20.13 -11.37 -0.60
C PRO A 232 -20.23 -11.87 -2.04
N ARG A 233 -19.32 -12.76 -2.48
CA ARG A 233 -19.37 -13.35 -3.83
C ARG A 233 -20.47 -14.38 -3.95
N LEU A 234 -20.60 -15.26 -2.96
CA LEU A 234 -21.68 -16.25 -2.90
C LEU A 234 -23.03 -15.54 -2.82
N LEU A 235 -23.14 -14.46 -2.03
CA LEU A 235 -24.34 -13.65 -1.94
C LEU A 235 -24.71 -13.00 -3.29
N LEU A 236 -23.72 -12.48 -4.03
CA LEU A 236 -23.92 -11.99 -5.40
C LEU A 236 -24.36 -13.09 -6.37
N THR A 237 -23.76 -14.29 -6.28
CA THR A 237 -24.15 -15.43 -7.12
C THR A 237 -25.58 -15.88 -6.82
N ILE A 238 -25.95 -15.97 -5.54
CA ILE A 238 -27.31 -16.31 -5.11
C ILE A 238 -28.29 -15.24 -5.61
N ALA A 239 -27.97 -13.96 -5.46
CA ALA A 239 -28.78 -12.85 -5.97
C ALA A 239 -28.98 -12.94 -7.50
N ALA A 240 -27.91 -13.16 -8.25
CA ALA A 240 -27.99 -13.33 -9.70
C ALA A 240 -28.82 -14.56 -10.10
N GLY A 241 -28.66 -15.68 -9.39
CA GLY A 241 -29.49 -16.87 -9.58
C GLY A 241 -30.97 -16.62 -9.29
N HIS A 242 -31.27 -15.90 -8.21
CA HIS A 242 -32.64 -15.56 -7.82
C HIS A 242 -33.32 -14.66 -8.86
N VAL A 243 -32.61 -13.64 -9.38
CA VAL A 243 -33.09 -12.81 -10.49
C VAL A 243 -33.27 -13.66 -11.76
N ALA A 244 -32.34 -14.56 -12.05
CA ALA A 244 -32.41 -15.42 -13.23
C ALA A 244 -33.61 -16.37 -13.18
N VAL A 245 -33.95 -16.93 -12.02
CA VAL A 245 -35.16 -17.75 -11.83
C VAL A 245 -36.41 -16.92 -12.16
N GLY A 246 -36.50 -15.69 -11.65
CA GLY A 246 -37.63 -14.79 -11.95
C GLY A 246 -37.73 -14.40 -13.44
N LEU A 247 -36.60 -14.22 -14.13
CA LEU A 247 -36.59 -13.81 -15.55
C LEU A 247 -36.78 -14.98 -16.53
N VAL A 248 -36.15 -16.12 -16.27
CA VAL A 248 -36.06 -17.24 -17.23
C VAL A 248 -37.19 -18.24 -17.02
N GLY A 249 -37.64 -18.44 -15.78
CA GLY A 249 -38.69 -19.40 -15.45
C GLY A 249 -40.02 -19.12 -16.15
N ASP A 250 -40.29 -17.86 -16.52
CA ASP A 250 -41.62 -17.43 -17.00
C ASP A 250 -41.60 -16.29 -18.01
N ARG A 251 -40.85 -16.44 -19.11
CA ARG A 251 -40.81 -15.45 -20.19
C ARG A 251 -42.19 -15.06 -20.75
N ALA A 252 -43.13 -16.01 -20.78
CA ALA A 252 -44.50 -15.76 -21.24
C ALA A 252 -45.27 -14.81 -20.30
N ARG A 253 -45.02 -14.89 -18.98
CA ARG A 253 -45.68 -14.01 -17.99
C ARG A 253 -45.18 -12.58 -18.07
N TRP A 254 -43.88 -12.39 -18.31
CA TRP A 254 -43.31 -11.07 -18.59
C TRP A 254 -43.90 -10.43 -19.86
N GLY A 255 -44.16 -11.23 -20.89
CA GLY A 255 -44.87 -10.77 -22.09
C GLY A 255 -46.26 -10.22 -21.76
N GLY A 256 -47.02 -10.94 -20.93
CA GLY A 256 -48.33 -10.49 -20.44
C GLY A 256 -48.26 -9.19 -19.66
N ILE A 257 -47.39 -9.11 -18.65
CA ILE A 257 -47.18 -7.90 -17.82
C ILE A 257 -46.82 -6.67 -18.67
N VAL A 258 -45.94 -6.83 -19.66
CA VAL A 258 -45.56 -5.74 -20.57
C VAL A 258 -46.72 -5.34 -21.48
N SER A 259 -47.43 -6.32 -22.04
CA SER A 259 -48.55 -6.07 -22.96
C SER A 259 -49.74 -5.37 -22.29
N GLU A 260 -49.93 -5.59 -20.99
CA GLU A 260 -50.98 -4.97 -20.17
C GLU A 260 -50.59 -3.59 -19.62
N GLY A 261 -49.39 -3.09 -19.94
CA GLY A 261 -48.99 -1.71 -19.67
C GLY A 261 -48.28 -1.48 -18.33
N LEU A 262 -47.77 -2.52 -17.67
CA LEU A 262 -46.97 -2.51 -16.43
C LEU A 262 -47.62 -1.92 -15.17
N TRP A 263 -48.69 -1.12 -15.32
CA TRP A 263 -49.39 -0.49 -14.22
C TRP A 263 -50.50 -1.40 -13.67
N ASN A 264 -50.41 -1.73 -12.38
CA ASN A 264 -51.40 -2.56 -11.69
C ASN A 264 -51.66 -3.93 -12.36
N THR A 265 -50.64 -4.51 -12.99
CA THR A 265 -50.75 -5.75 -13.77
C THR A 265 -50.51 -7.02 -12.94
N VAL A 266 -50.22 -6.89 -11.64
CA VAL A 266 -50.07 -8.03 -10.74
C VAL A 266 -51.18 -7.96 -9.70
N ALA A 267 -52.28 -8.65 -10.00
CA ALA A 267 -53.42 -8.75 -9.11
C ALA A 267 -53.10 -9.61 -7.88
N GLY A 268 -53.82 -9.39 -6.79
CA GLY A 268 -53.57 -10.06 -5.50
C GLY A 268 -53.79 -11.58 -5.53
N ASP A 269 -54.58 -12.06 -6.48
CA ASP A 269 -54.92 -13.47 -6.74
C ASP A 269 -54.02 -14.14 -7.79
N ASP A 270 -53.11 -13.40 -8.43
CA ASP A 270 -52.15 -13.95 -9.40
C ASP A 270 -50.85 -14.38 -8.72
N ASP A 271 -50.90 -15.52 -8.03
CA ASP A 271 -49.77 -16.14 -7.32
C ASP A 271 -48.55 -16.33 -8.24
N ALA A 272 -48.80 -16.59 -9.52
CA ALA A 272 -47.78 -16.82 -10.53
C ALA A 272 -46.97 -15.56 -10.85
N ARG A 273 -47.62 -14.41 -11.06
CA ARG A 273 -46.94 -13.13 -11.27
C ARG A 273 -46.31 -12.61 -9.97
N ARG A 274 -46.96 -12.82 -8.82
CA ARG A 274 -46.43 -12.44 -7.50
C ARG A 274 -45.13 -13.19 -7.18
N SER A 275 -45.08 -14.50 -7.45
CA SER A 275 -43.86 -15.30 -7.29
C SER A 275 -42.74 -14.81 -8.21
N THR A 276 -43.02 -14.53 -9.48
CA THR A 276 -42.03 -13.97 -10.41
C THR A 276 -41.46 -12.62 -9.93
N LEU A 277 -42.31 -11.73 -9.40
CA LEU A 277 -41.87 -10.47 -8.81
C LEU A 277 -41.02 -10.67 -7.55
N TRP A 278 -41.38 -11.62 -6.69
CA TRP A 278 -40.60 -11.98 -5.49
C TRP A 278 -39.17 -12.35 -5.86
N PHE A 279 -38.99 -13.28 -6.82
CA PHE A 279 -37.67 -13.71 -7.28
C PHE A 279 -36.84 -12.56 -7.89
N MET A 280 -37.49 -11.64 -8.62
CA MET A 280 -36.80 -10.50 -9.22
C MET A 280 -36.41 -9.44 -8.18
N LEU A 281 -37.38 -8.92 -7.43
CA LEU A 281 -37.16 -7.81 -6.49
C LEU A 281 -36.31 -8.25 -5.30
N GLY A 282 -36.55 -9.45 -4.77
CA GLY A 282 -35.73 -10.05 -3.72
C GLY A 282 -34.29 -10.22 -4.19
N GLY A 283 -34.08 -10.60 -5.45
CA GLY A 283 -32.75 -10.81 -6.03
C GLY A 283 -31.99 -9.50 -6.23
N ILE A 284 -32.68 -8.45 -6.68
CA ILE A 284 -32.11 -7.09 -6.78
C ILE A 284 -31.75 -6.54 -5.40
N ALA A 285 -32.65 -6.67 -4.41
CA ALA A 285 -32.40 -6.21 -3.05
C ALA A 285 -31.21 -6.95 -2.41
N LEU A 286 -31.16 -8.27 -2.56
CA LEU A 286 -30.05 -9.11 -2.10
C LEU A 286 -28.74 -8.75 -2.79
N GLY A 287 -28.78 -8.47 -4.10
CA GLY A 287 -27.63 -8.01 -4.87
C GLY A 287 -27.11 -6.65 -4.38
N GLY A 288 -28.02 -5.71 -4.09
CA GLY A 288 -27.68 -4.43 -3.47
C GLY A 288 -26.97 -4.59 -2.13
N LEU A 289 -27.54 -5.42 -1.24
CA LEU A 289 -26.92 -5.76 0.05
C LEU A 289 -25.52 -6.38 -0.14
N ALA A 290 -25.37 -7.29 -1.09
CA ALA A 290 -24.09 -7.93 -1.39
C ALA A 290 -23.03 -6.95 -1.91
N VAL A 291 -23.42 -5.98 -2.74
CA VAL A 291 -22.53 -4.90 -3.20
C VAL A 291 -22.09 -4.04 -2.01
N LEU A 292 -23.00 -3.67 -1.11
CA LEU A 292 -22.68 -2.86 0.08
C LEU A 292 -21.72 -3.59 1.02
N ILE A 293 -21.99 -4.87 1.34
CA ILE A 293 -21.10 -5.69 2.15
C ILE A 293 -19.72 -5.80 1.49
N ARG A 294 -19.67 -6.08 0.18
CA ARG A 294 -18.40 -6.18 -0.56
C ARG A 294 -17.61 -4.87 -0.51
N ARG A 295 -18.30 -3.73 -0.63
CA ARG A 295 -17.67 -2.41 -0.58
C ARG A 295 -17.10 -2.15 0.82
N SER A 296 -17.87 -2.45 1.86
CA SER A 296 -17.39 -2.41 3.24
C SER A 296 -16.17 -3.28 3.45
N VAL A 297 -16.15 -4.53 2.97
CA VAL A 297 -15.00 -5.43 3.07
C VAL A 297 -13.76 -4.86 2.35
N ILE A 298 -13.94 -4.23 1.19
CA ILE A 298 -12.84 -3.60 0.45
C ILE A 298 -12.26 -2.40 1.21
N ASP A 299 -13.12 -1.64 1.88
CA ASP A 299 -12.76 -0.40 2.56
C ASP A 299 -12.14 -0.68 3.95
N THR A 300 -12.73 -1.59 4.72
CA THR A 300 -12.31 -1.91 6.10
C THR A 300 -11.38 -3.12 6.20
N GLY A 301 -11.26 -3.92 5.14
CA GLY A 301 -10.51 -5.17 5.15
C GLY A 301 -11.20 -6.34 5.88
N ARG A 302 -12.40 -6.13 6.44
CA ARG A 302 -13.16 -7.14 7.20
C ARG A 302 -14.66 -7.06 6.93
N MET A 303 -15.36 -8.17 7.05
CA MET A 303 -16.82 -8.15 6.93
C MET A 303 -17.46 -7.51 8.17
N PRO A 304 -18.50 -6.68 8.02
CA PRO A 304 -19.26 -6.18 9.15
C PRO A 304 -19.81 -7.34 10.01
N PRO A 305 -19.64 -7.31 11.35
CA PRO A 305 -20.07 -8.41 12.21
C PRO A 305 -21.59 -8.63 12.19
N GLU A 306 -22.36 -7.62 11.82
CA GLU A 306 -23.82 -7.68 11.69
C GLU A 306 -24.28 -8.50 10.48
N THR A 307 -23.39 -8.76 9.51
CA THR A 307 -23.73 -9.43 8.25
C THR A 307 -24.41 -10.78 8.49
N GLY A 308 -23.88 -11.59 9.41
CA GLY A 308 -24.49 -12.88 9.73
C GLY A 308 -25.90 -12.75 10.30
N TRP A 309 -26.13 -11.78 11.19
CA TRP A 309 -27.44 -11.53 11.78
C TRP A 309 -28.44 -10.97 10.78
N ILE A 310 -28.01 -10.09 9.88
CA ILE A 310 -28.87 -9.55 8.81
C ILE A 310 -29.35 -10.69 7.89
N LEU A 311 -28.45 -11.60 7.49
CA LEU A 311 -28.81 -12.75 6.66
C LEU A 311 -29.74 -13.72 7.38
N LEU A 312 -29.48 -14.03 8.66
CA LEU A 312 -30.32 -14.96 9.42
C LEU A 312 -31.71 -14.36 9.74
N SER A 313 -31.76 -13.10 10.18
CA SER A 313 -33.02 -12.42 10.52
C SER A 313 -33.92 -12.19 9.30
N SER A 314 -33.35 -12.03 8.11
CA SER A 314 -34.13 -11.97 6.86
C SER A 314 -34.56 -13.37 6.38
N ALA A 315 -33.69 -14.38 6.49
CA ALA A 315 -33.96 -15.70 5.93
C ALA A 315 -34.88 -16.58 6.80
N ILE A 316 -34.74 -16.56 8.12
CA ILE A 316 -35.49 -17.45 9.03
C ILE A 316 -37.00 -17.22 8.91
N PRO A 317 -37.54 -15.98 9.01
CA PRO A 317 -38.98 -15.77 8.88
C PRO A 317 -39.51 -16.21 7.53
N VAL A 318 -38.76 -15.92 6.46
CA VAL A 318 -39.14 -16.30 5.10
C VAL A 318 -39.14 -17.83 4.92
N CYS A 319 -38.18 -18.56 5.48
CA CYS A 319 -38.19 -20.02 5.45
C CYS A 319 -39.34 -20.63 6.24
N VAL A 320 -39.77 -20.00 7.33
CA VAL A 320 -40.88 -20.47 8.16
C VAL A 320 -42.23 -20.21 7.48
N LEU A 321 -42.40 -19.02 6.91
CA LEU A 321 -43.67 -18.61 6.30
C LEU A 321 -43.80 -19.11 4.86
N GLU A 322 -42.69 -19.20 4.12
CA GLU A 322 -42.63 -19.58 2.71
C GLU A 322 -41.42 -20.50 2.43
N PRO A 323 -41.51 -21.80 2.77
CA PRO A 323 -40.38 -22.74 2.64
C PRO A 323 -39.83 -22.87 1.21
N ASN A 324 -40.68 -22.67 0.21
CA ASN A 324 -40.33 -22.79 -1.21
C ASN A 324 -39.72 -21.51 -1.82
N SER A 325 -39.51 -20.46 -1.03
CA SER A 325 -38.98 -19.16 -1.45
C SER A 325 -37.52 -19.16 -1.90
N GLY A 326 -36.75 -20.20 -1.55
CA GLY A 326 -35.30 -20.25 -1.77
C GLY A 326 -34.46 -19.52 -0.71
N ALA A 327 -35.09 -18.89 0.30
CA ALA A 327 -34.40 -18.18 1.38
C ALA A 327 -33.48 -19.07 2.23
N TRP A 328 -33.70 -20.38 2.19
CA TRP A 328 -32.87 -21.37 2.89
C TRP A 328 -31.40 -21.35 2.43
N THR A 329 -31.11 -20.85 1.22
CA THR A 329 -29.73 -20.64 0.72
C THR A 329 -28.94 -19.63 1.56
N LEU A 330 -29.62 -18.70 2.24
CA LEU A 330 -29.02 -17.65 3.06
C LEU A 330 -28.70 -18.13 4.48
N LEU A 331 -29.34 -19.20 4.97
CA LEU A 331 -29.11 -19.75 6.31
C LEU A 331 -27.67 -20.24 6.53
N PRO A 332 -27.10 -21.15 5.69
CA PRO A 332 -25.71 -21.59 5.88
C PRO A 332 -24.72 -20.45 5.67
N LEU A 333 -25.04 -19.50 4.79
CA LEU A 333 -24.21 -18.34 4.51
C LEU A 333 -24.19 -17.35 5.69
N GLY A 334 -25.35 -17.11 6.31
CA GLY A 334 -25.50 -16.29 7.52
C GLY A 334 -24.80 -16.92 8.73
N ALA A 335 -24.93 -18.24 8.90
CA ALA A 335 -24.21 -18.98 9.95
C ALA A 335 -22.69 -18.91 9.76
N LEU A 336 -22.20 -19.10 8.52
CA LEU A 336 -20.79 -18.98 8.19
C LEU A 336 -20.26 -17.56 8.45
N ALA A 337 -21.04 -16.54 8.08
CA ALA A 337 -20.69 -15.15 8.31
C ALA A 337 -20.62 -14.81 9.81
N LEU A 338 -21.58 -15.29 10.59
CA LEU A 338 -21.60 -15.12 12.05
C LEU A 338 -20.41 -15.83 12.71
N TRP A 339 -20.10 -17.05 12.27
CA TRP A 339 -18.96 -17.81 12.78
C TRP A 339 -17.62 -17.12 12.47
N GLY A 340 -17.45 -16.58 11.27
CA GLY A 340 -16.27 -15.79 10.89
C GLY A 340 -16.05 -14.60 11.83
N SER A 341 -17.12 -13.83 12.10
CA SER A 341 -17.05 -12.66 12.98
C SER A 341 -16.66 -12.98 14.44
N ARG A 342 -17.07 -14.15 14.95
CA ARG A 342 -16.79 -14.59 16.32
C ARG A 342 -15.35 -15.08 16.49
N ARG A 343 -14.80 -15.77 15.49
CA ARG A 343 -13.39 -16.21 15.52
C ARG A 343 -12.42 -15.04 15.61
N ASP A 344 -12.71 -13.97 14.89
CA ASP A 344 -11.89 -12.75 14.92
C ASP A 344 -11.93 -12.05 16.29
N HIS A 345 -13.09 -12.04 16.96
CA HIS A 345 -13.23 -11.50 18.32
C HIS A 345 -12.48 -12.33 19.36
N SER A 346 -12.59 -13.67 19.31
CA SER A 346 -11.91 -14.57 20.26
C SER A 346 -10.39 -14.54 20.11
N ALA A 347 -9.88 -14.40 18.88
CA ALA A 347 -8.45 -14.22 18.64
C ALA A 347 -7.93 -12.93 19.27
N ALA A 348 -8.66 -11.82 19.12
CA ALA A 348 -8.30 -10.52 19.70
C ALA A 348 -8.37 -10.50 21.24
N SER A 349 -9.36 -11.17 21.85
CA SER A 349 -9.46 -11.26 23.31
C SER A 349 -8.39 -12.15 23.94
N GLY A 350 -7.99 -13.24 23.26
CA GLY A 350 -6.94 -14.14 23.74
C GLY A 350 -5.54 -13.49 23.78
N THR A 351 -5.28 -12.52 22.89
CA THR A 351 -4.02 -11.76 22.90
C THR A 351 -3.93 -10.82 24.11
N LEU A 352 -5.07 -10.33 24.61
CA LEU A 352 -5.12 -9.43 25.77
C LEU A 352 -4.99 -10.16 27.11
N GLU A 353 -5.42 -11.43 27.22
CA GLU A 353 -5.30 -12.20 28.48
C GLU A 353 -3.89 -12.72 28.76
N HIS A 354 -3.06 -12.97 27.75
CA HIS A 354 -1.66 -13.40 27.94
C HIS A 354 -0.70 -12.28 28.41
N GLY A 355 -1.18 -11.04 28.50
CA GLY A 355 -0.42 -9.89 29.00
C GLY A 355 -0.53 -9.65 30.51
N LYS A 356 -1.18 -10.53 31.28
CA LYS A 356 -1.31 -10.36 32.74
C LYS A 356 -0.05 -10.90 33.43
N PRO A 357 0.77 -10.06 34.09
CA PRO A 357 1.94 -10.56 34.80
C PRO A 357 1.50 -11.51 35.91
N ALA A 358 2.22 -12.64 36.02
CA ALA A 358 2.00 -13.63 37.07
C ALA A 358 2.04 -12.96 38.45
N PRO A 359 1.17 -13.34 39.41
CA PRO A 359 1.26 -12.82 40.75
C PRO A 359 2.60 -13.25 41.35
N THR A 360 3.44 -12.25 41.64
CA THR A 360 4.63 -12.39 42.48
C THR A 360 4.21 -13.04 43.80
N GLN A 361 4.63 -14.28 44.01
CA GLN A 361 4.70 -14.89 45.34
C GLN A 361 6.03 -14.55 45.99
#